data_AF-A0A971JA66-F1
#
_entry.id   AF-A0A971JA66-F1
#
_cell.length_a   1.000
_cell.length_b   1.000
_cell.length_c   1.000
_cell.angle_alpha   90.00
_cell.angle_beta   90.00
_cell.angle_gamma   90.00
#
_symmetry.space_group_name_H-M   'P 1'
#
loop_
_entity.id
_entity.type
_entity.pdbx_description
1 polymer ?
#
loop_
_entity_poly.entity_id
_entity_poly.type
_entity_poly.pdbx_seq_one_letter_code
_entity_poly.pdbx_strand_id
1 'polypeptide(L)'
;MENHPPNQAHPVPPAAAKARRNLRLKVVLLGLAILLSGVVIGAGGMLFWGRELILKRLQHVRPGPEMICQRLEKTLGLNSGQKVEVERILKEYFPRIREIRQRKDQLTHEAFRAMHREIFAVLDPRQAQIYEEELGRMLPRPWRRRGFHRMGPPPDQGACEKSPCEK
;
A
#
# COMPACT_ATOMS: atom_id res chain seq x y z
N MET A 1 -14.12 40.91 73.73
CA MET A 1 -12.66 40.75 73.79
C MET A 1 -12.38 39.27 73.69
N GLU A 2 -11.99 38.77 72.52
CA GLU A 2 -11.31 37.48 72.40
C GLU A 2 -10.41 37.58 71.16
N ASN A 3 -9.14 37.83 71.41
CA ASN A 3 -8.09 37.88 70.39
C ASN A 3 -7.65 36.43 70.11
N HIS A 4 -7.83 35.95 68.88
CA HIS A 4 -7.18 34.73 68.41
C HIS A 4 -5.73 35.04 67.98
N PRO A 5 -4.72 34.28 68.42
CA PRO A 5 -3.34 34.51 68.01
C PRO A 5 -3.12 34.02 66.56
N PRO A 6 -2.22 34.66 65.78
CA PRO A 6 -1.93 34.21 64.43
C PRO A 6 -1.16 32.88 64.46
N ASN A 7 -1.70 31.92 63.73
CA ASN A 7 -1.14 30.60 63.43
C ASN A 7 0.28 30.75 62.83
N GLN A 8 1.32 30.35 63.60
CA GLN A 8 2.70 30.38 63.13
C GLN A 8 2.95 29.21 62.17
N ALA A 9 3.18 29.52 60.89
CA ALA A 9 3.56 28.54 59.89
C ALA A 9 5.00 28.04 60.14
N HIS A 10 5.15 26.75 60.49
CA HIS A 10 6.45 26.11 60.54
C HIS A 10 7.10 26.04 59.14
N PRO A 11 8.39 26.41 58.98
CA PRO A 11 9.07 26.30 57.69
C PRO A 11 9.29 24.82 57.32
N VAL A 12 8.81 24.43 56.15
CA VAL A 12 8.98 23.08 55.57
C VAL A 12 10.48 22.80 55.38
N PRO A 13 11.02 21.65 55.83
CA PRO A 13 12.45 21.36 55.76
C PRO A 13 12.96 21.30 54.31
N PRO A 14 14.14 21.90 54.01
CA PRO A 14 14.66 22.06 52.65
C PRO A 14 14.98 20.75 51.92
N ALA A 15 15.06 19.62 52.65
CA ALA A 15 15.28 18.29 52.10
C ALA A 15 14.13 17.82 51.20
N ALA A 16 12.88 18.16 51.54
CA ALA A 16 11.70 17.75 50.77
C ALA A 16 11.65 18.40 49.38
N ALA A 17 12.19 19.61 49.22
CA ALA A 17 12.23 20.32 47.94
C ALA A 17 13.25 19.69 46.95
N LYS A 18 14.42 19.26 47.44
CA LYS A 18 15.45 18.61 46.61
C LYS A 18 15.00 17.24 46.10
N ALA A 19 14.36 16.44 46.96
CA ALA A 19 13.85 15.12 46.56
C ALA A 19 12.79 15.19 45.45
N ARG A 20 11.86 16.16 45.53
CA ARG A 20 10.84 16.39 44.50
C ARG A 20 11.44 16.86 43.17
N ARG A 21 12.50 17.67 43.19
CA ARG A 21 13.19 18.12 41.98
C ARG A 21 13.89 16.97 41.25
N ASN A 22 14.53 16.06 41.99
CA ASN A 22 15.18 14.87 41.41
C ASN A 22 14.16 13.90 40.80
N LEU A 23 12.98 13.75 41.42
CA LEU A 23 11.91 12.91 40.90
C LEU A 23 11.34 13.49 39.60
N ARG A 24 11.10 14.80 39.53
CA ARG A 24 10.66 15.49 38.30
C ARG A 24 11.68 15.34 37.17
N LEU A 25 12.97 15.46 37.48
CA LEU A 25 14.04 15.30 36.48
C LEU A 25 14.05 13.88 35.89
N LYS A 26 13.88 12.86 36.75
CA LYS A 26 13.78 11.45 36.32
C LYS A 26 12.56 11.20 35.42
N VAL A 27 11.40 11.79 35.76
CA VAL A 27 10.19 11.68 34.94
C VAL A 27 10.37 12.34 33.57
N VAL A 28 10.99 13.52 33.52
CA VAL A 28 11.29 14.21 32.25
C VAL A 28 12.27 13.40 31.40
N LEU A 29 13.32 12.85 32.01
CA LEU A 29 14.29 11.98 31.30
C LEU A 29 13.62 10.72 30.75
N LEU A 30 12.72 10.10 31.51
CA LEU A 30 11.98 8.93 31.05
C LEU A 30 11.05 9.27 29.87
N GLY A 31 10.34 10.40 29.95
CA GLY A 31 9.52 10.91 28.86
C GLY A 31 10.35 11.19 27.60
N LEU A 32 11.54 11.78 27.76
CA LEU A 32 12.45 12.05 26.65
C LEU A 32 12.98 10.75 26.01
N ALA A 33 13.30 9.74 26.83
CA ALA A 33 13.74 8.43 26.33
C ALA A 33 12.65 7.72 25.50
N ILE A 34 11.40 7.76 25.96
CA ILE A 34 10.25 7.20 25.22
C ILE A 34 10.01 7.96 23.91
N LEU A 35 10.14 9.29 23.94
CA LEU A 35 9.99 10.10 22.73
C LEU A 35 11.07 9.78 21.70
N LEU A 36 12.33 9.69 22.15
CA LEU A 36 13.46 9.34 21.29
C LEU A 36 13.32 7.94 20.70
N SER A 37 12.89 6.94 21.48
CA SER A 37 12.67 5.60 20.95
C SER A 37 11.56 5.58 19.88
N GLY A 38 10.48 6.34 20.10
CA GLY A 38 9.43 6.53 19.10
C GLY A 38 9.93 7.17 17.81
N VAL A 39 10.78 8.22 17.89
CA VAL A 39 11.37 8.86 16.70
C VAL A 39 12.29 7.89 15.95
N VAL A 40 13.12 7.12 16.66
CA VAL A 40 14.03 6.15 16.02
C VAL A 40 13.24 5.05 15.31
N ILE A 41 12.21 4.50 15.95
CA ILE A 41 11.34 3.46 15.34
C ILE A 41 10.56 4.05 14.16
N GLY A 42 9.99 5.25 14.30
CA GLY A 42 9.23 5.91 13.25
C GLY A 42 10.09 6.28 12.03
N ALA A 43 11.25 6.91 12.27
CA ALA A 43 12.18 7.30 11.21
C ALA A 43 12.82 6.08 10.53
N GLY A 44 13.23 5.07 11.31
CA GLY A 44 13.78 3.82 10.77
C GLY A 44 12.75 3.06 9.94
N GLY A 45 11.53 2.91 10.45
CA GLY A 45 10.43 2.27 9.72
C GLY A 45 10.06 3.04 8.44
N MET A 46 10.01 4.37 8.49
CA MET A 46 9.70 5.20 7.33
C MET A 46 10.81 5.20 6.28
N LEU A 47 12.09 5.11 6.66
CA LEU A 47 13.18 5.01 5.69
C LEU A 47 13.22 3.64 5.01
N PHE A 48 13.00 2.57 5.77
CA PHE A 48 13.08 1.19 5.25
C PHE A 48 11.84 0.84 4.39
N TRP A 49 10.63 1.05 4.92
CA TRP A 49 9.39 0.77 4.17
C TRP A 49 8.99 1.89 3.23
N GLY A 50 9.28 3.15 3.57
CA GLY A 50 8.83 4.30 2.79
C GLY A 50 9.48 4.34 1.41
N ARG A 51 10.76 3.98 1.26
CA ARG A 51 11.39 3.91 -0.07
C ARG A 51 10.71 2.87 -0.96
N GLU A 52 10.46 1.68 -0.43
CA GLU A 52 9.78 0.60 -1.14
C GLU A 52 8.34 0.99 -1.53
N LEU A 53 7.59 1.60 -0.61
CA LEU A 53 6.21 2.07 -0.82
C LEU A 53 6.13 3.27 -1.77
N ILE A 54 7.07 4.21 -1.67
CA ILE A 54 7.16 5.39 -2.53
C ILE A 54 7.57 4.97 -3.94
N LEU A 55 8.55 4.09 -4.09
CA LEU A 55 8.93 3.55 -5.41
C LEU A 55 7.80 2.71 -6.02
N LYS A 56 7.12 1.85 -5.24
CA LYS A 56 5.95 1.10 -5.72
C LYS A 56 4.75 2.00 -6.07
N ARG A 57 4.53 3.10 -5.34
CA ARG A 57 3.52 4.12 -5.71
C ARG A 57 3.93 4.89 -6.96
N LEU A 58 5.17 5.35 -7.05
CA LEU A 58 5.69 6.10 -8.20
C LEU A 58 5.73 5.26 -9.48
N GLN A 59 6.00 3.96 -9.38
CA GLN A 59 5.91 3.03 -10.51
C GLN A 59 4.47 2.84 -11.02
N HIS A 60 3.46 3.09 -10.19
CA HIS A 60 2.04 3.00 -10.57
C HIS A 60 1.40 4.33 -10.96
N VAL A 61 1.90 5.46 -10.43
CA VAL A 61 1.50 6.79 -10.87
C VAL A 61 2.15 7.08 -12.21
N ARG A 62 1.51 6.63 -13.28
CA ARG A 62 1.96 6.96 -14.64
C ARG A 62 1.90 8.47 -14.80
N PRO A 63 3.00 9.13 -15.18
CA PRO A 63 3.04 10.58 -15.29
C PRO A 63 2.03 11.05 -16.33
N GLY A 64 1.22 12.04 -15.96
CA GLY A 64 0.31 12.72 -16.87
C GLY A 64 1.07 13.52 -17.93
N PRO A 65 0.36 14.04 -18.95
CA PRO A 65 0.97 14.83 -20.03
C PRO A 65 1.77 16.03 -19.49
N GLU A 66 1.31 16.67 -18.42
CA GLU A 66 1.98 17.79 -17.76
C GLU A 66 3.33 17.39 -17.14
N MET A 67 3.40 16.24 -16.45
CA MET A 67 4.64 15.74 -15.86
C MET A 67 5.67 15.37 -16.92
N ILE A 68 5.22 14.82 -18.06
CA ILE A 68 6.12 14.53 -19.19
C ILE A 68 6.60 15.82 -19.83
N CYS A 69 5.72 16.81 -20.03
CA CYS A 69 6.10 18.10 -20.58
C CYS A 69 7.15 18.81 -19.71
N GLN A 70 6.96 18.84 -18.38
CA GLN A 70 7.94 19.41 -17.45
C GLN A 70 9.27 18.67 -17.47
N ARG A 71 9.24 17.34 -17.66
CA ARG A 71 10.47 16.54 -17.77
C ARG A 71 11.21 16.86 -19.07
N LEU A 72 10.50 16.93 -20.18
CA LEU A 72 11.05 17.29 -21.49
C LEU A 72 11.60 18.72 -21.49
N GLU A 73 10.91 19.66 -20.84
CA GLU A 73 11.38 21.03 -20.64
C GLU A 73 12.73 21.05 -19.91
N LYS A 74 12.85 20.34 -18.79
CA LYS A 74 14.11 20.26 -18.03
C LYS A 74 15.24 19.56 -18.77
N THR A 75 14.93 18.52 -19.54
CA THR A 75 15.95 17.71 -20.22
C THR A 75 16.42 18.33 -21.53
N LEU A 76 15.51 18.97 -22.27
CA LEU A 76 15.78 19.51 -23.61
C LEU A 76 15.92 21.03 -23.65
N GLY A 77 15.65 21.73 -22.55
CA GLY A 77 15.71 23.19 -22.49
C GLY A 77 14.69 23.85 -23.42
N LEU A 78 13.46 23.33 -23.45
CA LEU A 78 12.41 23.82 -24.35
C LEU A 78 12.09 25.30 -24.09
N ASN A 79 11.99 26.10 -25.16
CA ASN A 79 11.49 27.47 -25.04
C ASN A 79 9.96 27.51 -24.84
N SER A 80 9.41 28.67 -24.50
CA SER A 80 7.98 28.84 -24.19
C SER A 80 7.05 28.43 -25.33
N GLY A 81 7.41 28.73 -26.59
CA GLY A 81 6.63 28.31 -27.76
C GLY A 81 6.67 26.79 -27.99
N GLN A 82 7.85 26.19 -27.88
CA GLN A 82 8.03 24.74 -28.00
C GLN A 82 7.30 23.98 -26.90
N LYS A 83 7.26 24.52 -25.68
CA LYS A 83 6.53 23.93 -24.55
C LYS A 83 5.03 23.85 -24.83
N VAL A 84 4.43 24.94 -25.31
CA VAL A 84 2.99 24.97 -25.66
C VAL A 84 2.68 23.91 -26.71
N GLU A 85 3.54 23.78 -27.73
CA GLU A 85 3.33 22.83 -28.81
C GLU A 85 3.52 21.36 -28.37
N VAL A 86 4.55 21.08 -27.56
CA VAL A 86 4.75 19.76 -26.96
C VAL A 86 3.58 19.40 -26.04
N GLU A 87 3.11 20.34 -25.22
CA GLU A 87 1.95 20.12 -24.36
C GLU A 87 0.68 19.80 -25.17
N ARG A 88 0.45 20.51 -26.28
CA ARG A 88 -0.66 20.25 -27.20
C ARG A 88 -0.59 18.84 -27.78
N ILE A 89 0.58 18.42 -28.28
CA ILE A 89 0.80 17.06 -28.81
C ILE A 89 0.54 16.03 -27.71
N LEU A 90 1.12 16.21 -26.53
CA LEU A 90 0.93 15.26 -25.44
C LEU A 90 -0.55 15.15 -25.02
N LYS A 91 -1.29 16.26 -24.94
CA LYS A 91 -2.73 16.26 -24.63
C LYS A 91 -3.56 15.52 -25.68
N GLU A 92 -3.20 15.58 -26.96
CA GLU A 92 -3.91 14.87 -28.02
C GLU A 92 -3.67 13.35 -27.98
N TYR A 93 -2.42 12.93 -27.81
CA TYR A 93 -2.05 11.51 -27.94
C TYR A 93 -2.20 10.69 -26.65
N PHE A 94 -2.11 11.33 -25.47
CA PHE A 94 -2.26 10.63 -24.20
C PHE A 94 -3.59 9.89 -24.02
N PRO A 95 -4.75 10.46 -24.39
CA PRO A 95 -6.04 9.76 -24.36
C PRO A 95 -6.02 8.51 -25.22
N ARG A 96 -5.51 8.59 -26.47
CA ARG A 96 -5.40 7.43 -27.37
C ARG A 96 -4.51 6.33 -26.79
N ILE A 97 -3.37 6.71 -26.22
CA ILE A 97 -2.47 5.77 -25.53
C ILE A 97 -3.18 5.10 -24.34
N ARG A 98 -3.98 5.86 -23.58
CA ARG A 98 -4.75 5.33 -22.45
C ARG A 98 -5.79 4.31 -22.93
N GLU A 99 -6.51 4.60 -23.99
CA GLU A 99 -7.51 3.69 -24.58
C GLU A 99 -6.86 2.39 -25.09
N ILE A 100 -5.76 2.49 -25.84
CA ILE A 100 -5.02 1.32 -26.32
C ILE A 100 -4.59 0.45 -25.14
N ARG A 101 -4.08 1.05 -24.07
CA ARG A 101 -3.68 0.32 -22.87
C ARG A 101 -4.87 -0.35 -22.19
N GLN A 102 -6.01 0.34 -22.07
CA GLN A 102 -7.21 -0.25 -21.49
C GLN A 102 -7.69 -1.47 -22.28
N ARG A 103 -7.74 -1.37 -23.62
CA ARG A 103 -8.09 -2.50 -24.50
C ARG A 103 -7.09 -3.63 -24.37
N LYS A 104 -5.79 -3.33 -24.41
CA LYS A 104 -4.74 -4.34 -24.24
C LYS A 104 -4.85 -5.04 -22.89
N ASP A 105 -5.10 -4.29 -21.81
CA ASP A 105 -5.25 -4.85 -20.48
C ASP A 105 -6.46 -5.79 -20.45
N GLN A 106 -7.60 -5.42 -21.05
CA GLN A 106 -8.78 -6.28 -21.15
C GLN A 106 -8.48 -7.58 -21.90
N LEU A 107 -7.92 -7.50 -23.10
CA LEU A 107 -7.57 -8.67 -23.92
C LEU A 107 -6.57 -9.58 -23.21
N THR A 108 -5.55 -8.98 -22.56
CA THR A 108 -4.57 -9.74 -21.79
C THR A 108 -5.25 -10.45 -20.63
N HIS A 109 -6.15 -9.80 -19.91
CA HIS A 109 -6.92 -10.45 -18.84
C HIS A 109 -7.74 -11.61 -19.38
N GLU A 110 -8.46 -11.44 -20.48
CA GLU A 110 -9.27 -12.49 -21.09
C GLU A 110 -8.43 -13.70 -21.52
N ALA A 111 -7.28 -13.48 -22.16
CA ALA A 111 -6.35 -14.54 -22.53
C ALA A 111 -5.83 -15.31 -21.31
N PHE A 112 -5.43 -14.60 -20.25
CA PHE A 112 -5.05 -15.24 -18.98
C PHE A 112 -6.20 -16.06 -18.39
N ARG A 113 -7.43 -15.55 -18.42
CA ARG A 113 -8.60 -16.32 -17.94
C ARG A 113 -8.84 -17.59 -18.74
N ALA A 114 -8.72 -17.53 -20.06
CA ALA A 114 -8.89 -18.69 -20.92
C ALA A 114 -7.82 -19.74 -20.62
N MET A 115 -6.55 -19.32 -20.60
CA MET A 115 -5.41 -20.17 -20.26
C MET A 115 -5.59 -20.85 -18.88
N HIS A 116 -6.00 -20.11 -17.85
CA HIS A 116 -6.22 -20.70 -16.53
C HIS A 116 -7.32 -21.76 -16.55
N ARG A 117 -8.43 -21.53 -17.26
CA ARG A 117 -9.51 -22.53 -17.37
C ARG A 117 -9.04 -23.80 -18.06
N GLU A 118 -8.28 -23.68 -19.14
CA GLU A 118 -7.73 -24.82 -19.85
C GLU A 118 -6.75 -25.62 -18.96
N ILE A 119 -5.92 -24.92 -18.18
CA ILE A 119 -5.04 -25.55 -17.20
C ILE A 119 -5.87 -26.27 -16.12
N PHE A 120 -6.87 -25.63 -15.52
CA PHE A 120 -7.72 -26.27 -14.51
C PHE A 120 -8.45 -27.52 -15.04
N ALA A 121 -8.80 -27.56 -16.33
CA ALA A 121 -9.48 -28.71 -16.93
C ALA A 121 -8.61 -29.98 -17.01
N VAL A 122 -7.29 -29.84 -16.97
CA VAL A 122 -6.35 -30.98 -17.04
C VAL A 122 -5.74 -31.37 -15.69
N LEU A 123 -5.96 -30.56 -14.65
CA LEU A 123 -5.41 -30.81 -13.32
C LEU A 123 -6.34 -31.68 -12.48
N ASP A 124 -5.74 -32.53 -11.65
CA ASP A 124 -6.50 -33.22 -10.60
C ASP A 124 -6.91 -32.26 -9.47
N PRO A 125 -7.88 -32.61 -8.60
CA PRO A 125 -8.37 -31.73 -7.55
C PRO A 125 -7.30 -31.23 -6.58
N ARG A 126 -6.26 -32.02 -6.30
CA ARG A 126 -5.16 -31.65 -5.41
C ARG A 126 -4.21 -30.67 -6.12
N GLN A 127 -3.88 -30.94 -7.38
CA GLN A 127 -3.06 -30.05 -8.21
C GLN A 127 -3.74 -28.71 -8.45
N ALA A 128 -5.06 -28.71 -8.66
CA ALA A 128 -5.86 -27.51 -8.84
C ALA A 128 -5.78 -26.57 -7.61
N GLN A 129 -5.83 -27.11 -6.39
CA GLN A 129 -5.70 -26.31 -5.17
C GLN A 129 -4.30 -25.69 -5.03
N ILE A 130 -3.25 -26.46 -5.32
CA ILE A 130 -1.87 -25.95 -5.28
C ILE A 130 -1.68 -24.85 -6.33
N TYR A 131 -2.23 -25.05 -7.53
CA TYR A 131 -2.18 -24.09 -8.61
C TYR A 131 -2.92 -22.78 -8.26
N GLU A 132 -4.09 -22.87 -7.65
CA GLU A 132 -4.84 -21.70 -7.19
C GLU A 132 -4.08 -20.90 -6.12
N GLU A 133 -3.43 -21.59 -5.19
CA GLU A 133 -2.62 -20.95 -4.15
C GLU A 133 -1.38 -20.25 -4.73
N GLU A 134 -0.71 -20.88 -5.70
CA GLU A 134 0.45 -20.28 -6.37
C GLU A 134 0.08 -19.09 -7.26
N LEU A 135 -1.04 -19.16 -7.98
CA LEU A 135 -1.62 -17.99 -8.66
C LEU A 135 -1.94 -16.88 -7.65
N GLY A 136 -2.52 -17.29 -6.53
CA GLY A 136 -2.61 -16.55 -5.27
C GLY A 136 -1.37 -15.71 -5.01
N ARG A 137 -0.18 -16.31 -5.01
CA ARG A 137 1.07 -15.66 -4.61
C ARG A 137 1.73 -14.85 -5.74
N MET A 138 1.65 -15.32 -6.98
CA MET A 138 2.35 -14.72 -8.13
C MET A 138 1.62 -13.53 -8.75
N LEU A 139 0.28 -13.52 -8.77
CA LEU A 139 -0.47 -12.46 -9.44
C LEU A 139 -0.37 -11.12 -8.69
N PRO A 140 -0.21 -9.99 -9.39
CA PRO A 140 -0.24 -8.68 -8.74
C PRO A 140 -1.65 -8.34 -8.22
N ARG A 141 -1.73 -7.56 -7.13
CA ARG A 141 -2.98 -7.17 -6.44
C ARG A 141 -4.17 -6.78 -7.36
N PRO A 142 -4.01 -5.97 -8.43
CA PRO A 142 -5.14 -5.62 -9.31
C PRO A 142 -5.74 -6.81 -10.05
N TRP A 143 -4.97 -7.89 -10.25
CA TRP A 143 -5.44 -9.12 -10.86
C TRP A 143 -6.16 -9.99 -9.82
N ARG A 144 -5.61 -10.09 -8.59
CA ARG A 144 -6.27 -10.81 -7.48
C ARG A 144 -7.69 -10.30 -7.19
N ARG A 145 -7.89 -8.97 -7.21
CA ARG A 145 -9.20 -8.34 -6.97
C ARG A 145 -10.23 -8.56 -8.08
N ARG A 146 -9.80 -8.93 -9.29
CA ARG A 146 -10.68 -9.04 -10.47
C ARG A 146 -11.28 -10.44 -10.67
N GLY A 147 -11.22 -11.29 -9.63
CA GLY A 147 -11.94 -12.56 -9.57
C GLY A 147 -11.18 -13.79 -10.08
N PHE A 148 -9.85 -13.75 -10.20
CA PHE A 148 -9.08 -14.94 -10.60
C PHE A 148 -9.05 -16.04 -9.52
N HIS A 149 -9.28 -15.71 -8.24
CA HIS A 149 -9.41 -16.68 -7.13
C HIS A 149 -10.80 -17.34 -7.01
N ARG A 150 -11.63 -17.23 -8.05
CA ARG A 150 -12.90 -17.96 -8.16
C ARG A 150 -12.99 -18.75 -9.46
N MET A 151 -11.85 -19.00 -10.10
CA MET A 151 -11.75 -19.90 -11.27
C MET A 151 -11.54 -21.33 -10.83
N GLY A 152 -12.28 -21.76 -9.80
CA GLY A 152 -12.37 -23.16 -9.47
C GLY A 152 -12.80 -23.97 -10.69
N PRO A 153 -12.58 -25.29 -10.68
CA PRO A 153 -12.98 -26.17 -11.77
C PRO A 153 -14.44 -25.86 -12.16
N PRO A 154 -14.76 -25.86 -13.47
CA PRO A 154 -16.14 -25.63 -13.92
C PRO A 154 -17.08 -26.57 -13.13
N PRO A 155 -18.26 -26.09 -12.68
CA PRO A 155 -19.23 -26.97 -12.05
C PRO A 155 -19.56 -28.09 -13.05
N ASP A 156 -19.26 -29.31 -12.61
CA ASP A 156 -19.69 -30.59 -13.15
C ASP A 156 -20.64 -30.56 -14.36
N GLN A 157 -20.09 -30.71 -15.57
CA GLN A 157 -20.84 -31.36 -16.66
C GLN A 157 -20.79 -32.89 -16.49
N GLY A 158 -21.04 -33.37 -15.26
CA GLY A 158 -20.86 -34.77 -14.86
C GLY A 158 -22.08 -35.40 -14.19
N ALA A 159 -23.21 -34.70 -14.10
CA ALA A 159 -24.50 -35.31 -13.79
C ALA A 159 -25.12 -35.94 -15.05
N CYS A 160 -24.40 -36.86 -15.71
CA CYS A 160 -25.02 -37.81 -16.63
C CYS A 160 -24.99 -39.19 -15.99
N GLU A 161 -26.21 -39.63 -15.66
CA GLU A 161 -26.64 -41.02 -15.68
C GLU A 161 -26.11 -41.96 -14.60
N LYS A 162 -26.83 -41.95 -13.48
CA LYS A 162 -27.05 -43.17 -12.70
C LYS A 162 -27.70 -44.21 -13.62
N SER A 163 -26.93 -45.15 -14.16
CA SER A 163 -27.50 -46.42 -14.65
C SER A 163 -27.39 -47.47 -13.53
N PRO A 164 -28.50 -48.10 -13.12
CA PRO A 164 -28.48 -49.20 -12.16
C PRO A 164 -27.92 -50.45 -12.85
N CYS A 165 -26.92 -51.08 -12.23
CA CYS A 165 -26.59 -52.48 -12.57
C CYS A 165 -27.76 -53.35 -12.07
N GLU A 166 -28.57 -53.86 -12.99
CA GLU A 166 -29.65 -54.81 -12.73
C GLU A 166 -29.18 -56.25 -12.99
N LYS A 167 -29.37 -57.10 -11.96
CA LYS A 167 -29.37 -58.58 -11.88
C LYS A 167 -28.09 -59.38 -12.14
#